data_AF-A0A536YLZ2-F1
#
_entry.id   AF-A0A536YLZ2-F1
#
_cell.length_a   1.000
_cell.length_b   1.000
_cell.length_c   1.000
_cell.angle_alpha   90.00
_cell.angle_beta   90.00
_cell.angle_gamma   90.00
#
_symmetry.space_group_name_H-M   'P 1'
#
loop_
_entity.id
_entity.type
_entity.pdbx_description
1 polymer ?
#
loop_
_entity_poly.entity_id
_entity_poly.type
_entity_poly.pdbx_seq_one_letter_code
_entity_poly.pdbx_strand_id
1 'polypeptide(L)'
;DASGGVSAEAHDMAVRRMVQAGIVPMTWLAVASEWQRDWAREATLPALSEMLAAHGGASGVAYAWEVQLLTSAAGSRKQAASVIAA
;
A
#
# COMPACT_ATOMS: atom_id res chain seq x y z
N ASP A 1 -10.27 10.90 0.85
CA ASP A 1 -9.54 10.68 -0.41
C ASP A 1 -10.35 9.89 -1.44
N ALA A 2 -11.30 9.04 -1.01
CA ALA A 2 -12.21 8.29 -1.90
C ALA A 2 -13.66 8.81 -1.92
N SER A 3 -13.88 10.12 -1.69
CA SER A 3 -15.20 10.75 -1.74
C SER A 3 -15.09 12.16 -2.31
N GLY A 4 -16.10 12.62 -3.04
CA GLY A 4 -16.11 13.94 -3.70
C GLY A 4 -17.45 14.67 -3.53
N GLY A 5 -17.43 15.98 -3.74
CA GLY A 5 -18.62 16.83 -3.77
C GLY A 5 -18.74 17.58 -5.10
N VAL A 6 -19.90 18.21 -5.34
CA VAL A 6 -20.14 19.00 -6.57
C VAL A 6 -19.24 20.24 -6.67
N SER A 7 -18.70 20.70 -5.54
CA SER A 7 -17.64 21.70 -5.44
C SER A 7 -16.74 21.38 -4.22
N ALA A 8 -15.58 22.03 -4.14
CA ALA A 8 -14.69 21.91 -2.99
C ALA A 8 -15.38 22.38 -1.69
N GLU A 9 -16.09 23.50 -1.75
CA GLU A 9 -16.83 24.06 -0.62
C GLU A 9 -17.94 23.11 -0.15
N ALA A 10 -18.67 22.50 -1.09
CA ALA A 10 -19.72 21.53 -0.76
C ALA A 10 -19.13 20.27 -0.09
N HIS A 11 -18.00 19.76 -0.60
CA HIS A 11 -17.31 18.62 -0.01
C HIS A 11 -16.81 18.92 1.41
N ASP A 12 -16.12 20.06 1.59
CA ASP A 12 -15.57 20.47 2.89
C ASP A 12 -16.66 20.67 3.94
N MET A 13 -17.77 21.29 3.57
CA MET A 13 -18.90 21.48 4.48
C MET A 13 -19.57 20.15 4.86
N ALA A 14 -19.65 19.19 3.94
CA ALA A 14 -20.14 17.84 4.25
C ALA A 14 -19.21 17.11 5.23
N VAL A 15 -17.89 17.15 5.00
CA VAL A 15 -16.90 16.54 5.91
C VAL A 15 -16.96 17.17 7.30
N ARG A 16 -17.08 18.51 7.40
CA ARG A 16 -17.23 19.19 8.70
C ARG A 16 -18.49 18.73 9.45
N ARG A 17 -19.61 18.54 8.76
CA ARG A 17 -20.85 18.01 9.38
C ARG A 17 -20.68 16.58 9.86
N MET A 18 -19.99 15.73 9.09
CA MET A 18 -19.68 14.36 9.49
C MET A 18 -18.86 14.34 10.79
N VAL A 19 -17.82 15.16 10.87
CA VAL A 19 -16.98 15.29 12.08
C VAL A 19 -17.79 15.77 13.28
N GLN A 20 -18.68 16.76 13.10
CA GLN A 20 -19.58 17.22 14.17
C GLN A 20 -20.52 16.11 14.68
N ALA A 21 -20.88 15.16 13.82
CA ALA A 21 -21.66 13.97 14.19
C ALA A 21 -20.82 12.85 14.81
N GLY A 22 -19.52 13.07 15.04
CA GLY A 22 -18.60 12.11 15.65
C GLY A 22 -17.94 11.14 14.67
N ILE A 23 -18.10 11.33 13.36
CA ILE A 23 -17.45 10.50 12.34
C ILE A 23 -15.96 10.87 12.27
N VAL A 24 -15.09 9.85 12.25
CA VAL A 24 -13.64 10.02 12.07
C VAL A 24 -13.30 9.79 10.59
N PRO A 25 -12.91 10.84 9.84
CA PRO A 25 -12.50 10.66 8.44
C PRO A 25 -11.23 9.82 8.36
N MET A 26 -11.18 8.92 7.38
CA MET A 26 -10.04 8.03 7.15
C MET A 26 -9.67 8.03 5.67
N THR A 27 -8.41 7.70 5.37
CA THR A 27 -7.92 7.45 4.01
C THR A 27 -8.11 5.99 3.64
N TRP A 28 -8.27 5.70 2.35
CA TRP A 28 -8.44 4.32 1.88
C TRP A 28 -7.26 3.42 2.29
N LEU A 29 -6.04 3.99 2.30
CA LEU A 29 -4.82 3.25 2.65
C LEU A 29 -4.79 2.87 4.13
N ALA A 30 -5.27 3.75 5.02
CA ALA A 30 -5.41 3.43 6.43
C ALA A 30 -6.45 2.31 6.64
N VAL A 31 -7.61 2.39 5.98
CA VAL A 31 -8.64 1.33 6.02
C VAL A 31 -8.06 -0.02 5.57
N ALA A 32 -7.37 -0.04 4.42
CA ALA A 32 -6.76 -1.27 3.90
C ALA A 32 -5.70 -1.84 4.86
N SER A 33 -4.94 -0.96 5.51
CA SER A 33 -3.94 -1.36 6.51
C SER A 33 -4.58 -1.92 7.77
N GLU A 34 -5.72 -1.37 8.22
CA GLU A 34 -6.49 -1.92 9.34
C GLU A 34 -7.07 -3.30 9.05
N TRP A 35 -7.53 -3.53 7.82
CA TRP A 35 -7.98 -4.84 7.37
C TRP A 35 -6.83 -5.84 7.27
N GLN A 36 -5.69 -5.45 6.69
CA GLN A 36 -4.51 -6.32 6.64
C GLN A 36 -3.98 -6.61 8.04
N ARG A 37 -3.83 -5.60 8.90
CA ARG A 37 -3.34 -5.65 10.31
C ARG A 37 -1.96 -6.27 10.54
N ASP A 38 -1.59 -7.30 9.79
CA ASP A 38 -0.44 -8.17 10.01
C ASP A 38 0.13 -8.63 8.66
N TRP A 39 1.43 -8.40 8.45
CA TRP A 39 2.16 -8.81 7.25
C TRP A 39 2.55 -10.28 7.25
N ALA A 40 2.36 -11.01 8.36
CA ALA A 40 2.43 -12.47 8.40
C ALA A 40 1.12 -13.13 7.88
N ARG A 41 0.05 -12.36 7.63
CA ARG A 41 -1.19 -12.88 7.04
C ARG A 41 -1.05 -13.03 5.53
N GLU A 42 -0.38 -14.10 5.12
CA GLU A 42 -0.04 -14.36 3.72
C GLU A 42 -1.24 -14.54 2.79
N ALA A 43 -2.40 -14.99 3.31
CA ALA A 43 -3.59 -15.23 2.50
C ALA A 43 -4.10 -13.98 1.75
N THR A 44 -3.90 -12.78 2.31
CA THR A 44 -4.37 -11.51 1.71
C THR A 44 -3.24 -10.66 1.12
N LEU A 45 -1.97 -11.03 1.36
CA LEU A 45 -0.81 -10.28 0.88
C LEU A 45 -0.78 -10.10 -0.64
N PRO A 46 -1.00 -11.14 -1.48
CA PRO A 46 -0.88 -10.98 -2.93
C PRO A 46 -1.85 -9.92 -3.47
N ALA A 47 -3.11 -9.98 -3.03
CA ALA A 47 -4.14 -9.03 -3.46
C ALA A 47 -3.87 -7.62 -2.93
N LEU A 48 -3.40 -7.48 -1.68
CA LEU A 48 -3.05 -6.17 -1.12
C LEU A 48 -1.86 -5.55 -1.86
N SER A 49 -0.82 -6.33 -2.15
CA SER A 49 0.36 -5.88 -2.89
C SER A 49 0.02 -5.44 -4.31
N GLU A 50 -0.87 -6.15 -5.01
CA GLU A 50 -1.35 -5.77 -6.34
C GLU A 50 -2.13 -4.44 -6.29
N MET A 51 -3.04 -4.30 -5.34
CA MET A 51 -3.79 -3.05 -5.14
C MET A 51 -2.86 -1.87 -4.79
N LEU A 52 -1.85 -2.08 -3.95
CA LEU A 52 -0.86 -1.06 -3.62
C LEU A 52 0.02 -0.68 -4.81
N ALA A 53 0.36 -1.64 -5.68
CA ALA A 53 1.09 -1.35 -6.91
C ALA A 53 0.26 -0.49 -7.87
N ALA A 54 -1.05 -0.76 -7.99
CA ALA A 54 -1.95 -0.02 -8.89
C ALA A 54 -2.36 1.36 -8.36
N HIS A 55 -2.54 1.50 -7.05
CA HIS A 55 -3.20 2.68 -6.45
C HIS A 55 -2.41 3.34 -5.31
N GLY A 56 -1.34 2.71 -4.81
CA GLY A 56 -0.56 3.19 -3.67
C GLY A 56 0.41 4.34 -3.98
N GLY A 57 0.51 4.78 -5.23
CA GLY A 57 1.40 5.88 -5.64
C GLY A 57 2.85 5.62 -5.23
N ALA A 58 3.43 6.55 -4.47
CA ALA A 58 4.82 6.43 -3.99
C ALA A 58 5.05 5.16 -3.14
N SER A 59 4.06 4.69 -2.37
CA SER A 59 4.18 3.45 -1.61
C SER A 59 4.27 2.22 -2.52
N GLY A 60 3.50 2.20 -3.62
CA GLY A 60 3.59 1.14 -4.63
C GLY A 60 4.94 1.13 -5.35
N VAL A 61 5.48 2.32 -5.66
CA VAL A 61 6.82 2.47 -6.26
C VAL A 61 7.92 1.98 -5.31
N ALA A 62 7.86 2.37 -4.03
CA ALA A 62 8.83 1.93 -3.03
C ALA A 62 8.80 0.40 -2.83
N TYR A 63 7.60 -0.19 -2.82
CA TYR A 63 7.45 -1.65 -2.76
C TYR A 63 8.07 -2.35 -3.97
N ALA A 64 7.79 -1.86 -5.19
CA ALA A 64 8.36 -2.44 -6.41
C ALA A 64 9.89 -2.34 -6.43
N TRP A 65 10.45 -1.21 -5.99
CA TRP A 65 11.89 -1.02 -5.86
C TRP A 65 12.51 -2.02 -4.87
N GLU A 66 11.91 -2.20 -3.69
CA GLU A 66 12.40 -3.14 -2.69
C GLU A 66 12.38 -4.58 -3.20
N VAL A 67 11.30 -5.00 -3.85
CA VAL A 67 11.20 -6.33 -4.47
C VAL A 67 12.26 -6.53 -5.54
N GLN A 68 12.54 -5.50 -6.35
CA GLN A 68 13.62 -5.54 -7.35
C GLN A 68 14.99 -5.74 -6.68
N LEU A 69 15.29 -5.02 -5.60
CA LEU A 69 16.56 -5.17 -4.86
C LEU A 69 16.71 -6.57 -4.25
N LEU A 70 15.67 -7.08 -3.59
CA LEU A 70 15.67 -8.40 -2.98
C LEU A 70 15.86 -9.51 -4.03
N THR A 71 15.20 -9.38 -5.17
CA THR A 71 15.32 -10.32 -6.28
C THR A 71 16.72 -10.30 -6.88
N SER A 72 17.28 -9.10 -7.11
CA SER A 72 18.62 -8.92 -7.64
C SER A 72 19.69 -9.49 -6.70
N ALA A 73 19.59 -9.21 -5.39
CA ALA A 73 20.50 -9.74 -4.38
C ALA A 73 20.45 -11.28 -4.26
N ALA A 74 19.25 -11.87 -4.39
CA ALA A 74 19.09 -13.32 -4.41
C ALA A 74 19.77 -13.96 -5.64
N GLY A 75 19.68 -13.32 -6.80
CA GLY A 75 20.38 -13.73 -8.02
C GLY A 75 21.90 -13.70 -7.84
N SER A 76 22.46 -12.60 -7.35
CA SER A 76 23.91 -12.45 -7.11
C SER A 76 24.46 -13.49 -6.14
N ARG A 77 23.71 -13.81 -5.06
CA ARG A 77 24.10 -14.87 -4.11
C ARG A 77 24.15 -16.26 -4.75
N LYS A 78 23.14 -16.61 -5.57
CA LYS A 78 23.12 -17.89 -6.29
C LYS A 78 24.30 -18.01 -7.26
N GLN A 79 24.63 -16.93 -7.96
CA GLN A 79 25.76 -16.89 -8.87
C GLN A 79 27.10 -17.06 -8.14
N ALA A 80 27.34 -16.34 -7.04
CA ALA A 80 28.55 -16.48 -6.23
C ALA A 80 28.73 -17.91 -5.68
N ALA A 81 27.64 -18.54 -5.21
CA ALA A 81 27.67 -19.92 -4.74
C ALA A 81 28.03 -20.92 -5.85
N SER A 82 27.55 -20.71 -7.08
CA SER A 82 27.90 -21.57 -8.23
C SER A 82 29.37 -21.45 -8.66
N VAL A 83 30.02 -20.31 -8.41
CA VAL A 83 31.44 -20.09 -8.70
C VAL A 83 32.35 -20.77 -7.66
N ILE A 84 31.95 -20.82 -6.39
CA ILE A 84 32.70 -21.51 -5.32
C ILE A 84 32.57 -23.03 -5.43
N ALA A 85 31.46 -23.52 -5.97
CA ALA A 85 31.17 -24.94 -6.13
C ALA A 85 31.79 -25.59 -7.39
N ALA A 86 32.44 -24.80 -8.25
CA ALA A 86 33.13 -25.24 -9.46
C ALA A 86 34.66 -25.23 -9.26
#